data_AF-A0A1J4X234-F1
#
_entry.id   AF-A0A1J4X234-F1
#
_cell.length_a   1.000
_cell.length_b   1.000
_cell.length_c   1.000
_cell.angle_alpha   90.00
_cell.angle_beta   90.00
_cell.angle_gamma   90.00
#
_symmetry.space_group_name_H-M   'P 1'
#
loop_
_entity.id
_entity.type
_entity.pdbx_description
1 polymer ?
#
loop_
_entity_poly.entity_id
_entity_poly.type
_entity_poly.pdbx_seq_one_letter_code
_entity_poly.pdbx_strand_id
1 'polypeptide(L)'
;MVSPTKLFGLVACCGVLLVGCGEELPPDQQVDYEEVKELIEEAAPGKRTVHGSCNIIATGSHCLDYVGSYWKNEEFMRLNCEGMQGEGQGAFSKNACPYTEVGGCQATSDTIMETILWAYDTGGSPITPDVAPYEQMACNANPAAQWVLPEF
;
A
#
# COMPACT_ATOMS: atom_id res chain seq x y z
N MET A 1 -26.12 -40.86 -48.14
CA MET A 1 -27.03 -40.53 -47.02
C MET A 1 -26.65 -39.14 -46.54
N VAL A 2 -27.57 -38.19 -46.60
CA VAL A 2 -27.34 -36.77 -46.29
C VAL A 2 -27.99 -36.46 -44.94
N SER A 3 -27.23 -35.89 -44.00
CA SER A 3 -27.73 -34.84 -43.09
C SER A 3 -26.55 -34.10 -42.40
N PRO A 4 -26.65 -32.78 -42.14
CA PRO A 4 -25.53 -31.88 -41.86
C PRO A 4 -25.50 -31.36 -40.41
N THR A 5 -24.33 -30.98 -39.90
CA THR A 5 -24.26 -30.05 -38.75
C THR A 5 -23.01 -29.14 -38.82
N LYS A 6 -23.25 -27.91 -39.31
CA LYS A 6 -22.74 -26.58 -38.83
C LYS A 6 -21.23 -26.51 -38.51
N LEU A 7 -20.33 -25.89 -39.26
CA LEU A 7 -20.24 -24.51 -39.80
C LEU A 7 -20.69 -23.42 -38.82
N PHE A 8 -19.74 -22.89 -38.03
CA PHE A 8 -19.58 -21.53 -37.49
C PHE A 8 -18.29 -21.61 -36.65
N GLY A 9 -17.23 -20.83 -36.82
CA GLY A 9 -17.09 -19.49 -37.36
C GLY A 9 -16.00 -18.85 -36.51
N LEU A 10 -14.74 -19.11 -36.87
CA LEU A 10 -13.56 -18.45 -36.33
C LEU A 10 -13.53 -17.03 -36.94
N VAL A 11 -13.76 -15.98 -36.15
CA VAL A 11 -13.34 -14.57 -36.35
C VAL A 11 -13.96 -13.72 -35.24
N ALA A 12 -13.12 -13.17 -34.37
CA ALA A 12 -13.23 -11.86 -33.69
C ALA A 12 -12.46 -11.88 -32.35
N CYS A 13 -11.14 -12.10 -32.42
CA CYS A 13 -10.21 -12.00 -31.28
C CYS A 13 -9.56 -10.59 -31.16
N CYS A 14 -10.18 -9.56 -31.74
CA CYS A 14 -9.71 -8.17 -31.66
C CYS A 14 -10.93 -7.24 -31.63
N GLY A 15 -11.24 -6.61 -30.49
CA GLY A 15 -12.22 -5.52 -30.49
C GLY A 15 -12.98 -5.17 -29.20
N VAL A 16 -12.59 -5.62 -28.00
CA VAL A 16 -13.22 -5.12 -26.76
C VAL A 16 -12.16 -4.84 -25.69
N LEU A 17 -11.37 -3.80 -25.95
CA LEU A 17 -10.85 -2.91 -24.91
C LEU A 17 -11.90 -1.79 -24.77
N LEU A 18 -12.29 -1.44 -23.53
CA LEU A 18 -13.20 -0.34 -23.14
C LEU A 18 -14.68 -0.65 -22.81
N VAL A 19 -15.01 -1.81 -22.25
CA VAL A 19 -16.25 -1.94 -21.45
C VAL A 19 -15.86 -2.40 -20.06
N GLY A 20 -15.72 -1.44 -19.15
CA GLY A 20 -15.68 -1.71 -17.72
C GLY A 20 -16.91 -2.52 -17.34
N CYS A 21 -16.71 -3.60 -16.59
CA CYS A 21 -17.78 -4.42 -16.03
C CYS A 21 -18.58 -3.57 -15.02
N GLY A 22 -19.51 -2.76 -15.53
CA GLY A 22 -20.53 -2.09 -14.73
C GLY A 22 -21.60 -3.12 -14.36
N GLU A 23 -21.39 -3.85 -13.26
CA GLU A 23 -22.53 -4.18 -12.42
C GLU A 23 -22.79 -2.93 -11.58
N GLU A 24 -23.91 -2.27 -11.87
CA GLU A 24 -24.42 -1.13 -11.10
C GLU A 24 -24.50 -1.57 -9.64
N LEU A 25 -23.62 -1.02 -8.79
CA LEU A 25 -23.66 -1.30 -7.36
C LEU A 25 -25.08 -0.97 -6.85
N PRO A 26 -25.61 -1.77 -5.91
CA PRO A 26 -26.88 -1.48 -5.24
C PRO A 26 -26.96 0.00 -4.86
N PRO A 27 -28.13 0.66 -4.94
CA PRO A 27 -28.25 2.11 -4.71
C PRO A 27 -27.67 2.60 -3.38
N ASP A 28 -27.61 1.73 -2.37
CA ASP A 28 -27.01 1.94 -1.05
C ASP A 28 -25.47 1.81 -1.00
N GLN A 29 -24.85 1.34 -2.08
CA GLN A 29 -23.40 1.14 -2.24
C GLN A 29 -22.80 2.05 -3.32
N GLN A 30 -23.59 2.93 -3.92
CA GLN A 30 -23.09 3.93 -4.85
C GLN A 30 -22.33 5.00 -4.07
N VAL A 31 -21.04 5.10 -4.34
CA VAL A 31 -20.19 6.16 -3.78
C VAL A 31 -20.50 7.45 -4.52
N ASP A 32 -20.96 8.48 -3.81
CA ASP A 32 -21.12 9.81 -4.39
C ASP A 32 -19.74 10.38 -4.74
N TYR A 33 -19.47 10.53 -6.03
CA TYR A 33 -18.20 11.03 -6.52
C TYR A 33 -17.88 12.42 -5.96
N GLU A 34 -18.87 13.29 -5.75
CA GLU A 34 -18.63 14.64 -5.21
C GLU A 34 -18.23 14.60 -3.72
N GLU A 35 -18.60 13.54 -2.98
CA GLU A 35 -18.20 13.34 -1.59
C GLU A 35 -16.75 12.83 -1.48
N VAL A 36 -16.29 12.04 -2.46
CA VAL A 36 -14.95 11.41 -2.43
C VAL A 36 -13.92 12.08 -3.35
N LYS A 37 -14.33 13.05 -4.16
CA LYS A 37 -13.47 13.73 -5.15
C LYS A 37 -12.19 14.29 -4.54
N GLU A 38 -12.30 14.98 -3.40
CA GLU A 38 -11.13 15.57 -2.73
C GLU A 38 -10.13 14.49 -2.29
N LEU A 39 -10.61 13.31 -1.85
CA LEU A 39 -9.78 12.17 -1.47
C LEU A 39 -9.09 11.54 -2.68
N ILE A 40 -9.75 11.52 -3.84
CA ILE A 40 -9.21 11.02 -5.11
C ILE A 40 -8.16 11.97 -5.68
N GLU A 41 -8.40 13.29 -5.61
CA GLU A 41 -7.47 14.31 -6.09
C GLU A 41 -6.22 14.42 -5.21
N GLU A 42 -6.34 14.13 -3.90
CA GLU A 42 -5.21 14.09 -2.97
C GLU A 42 -4.36 12.82 -3.11
N ALA A 43 -4.96 11.73 -3.56
CA ALA A 43 -4.29 10.49 -3.95
C ALA A 43 -3.48 10.61 -5.26
N ALA A 44 -3.39 11.80 -5.87
CA ALA A 44 -2.66 11.99 -7.11
C ALA A 44 -1.15 11.69 -6.95
N PRO A 45 -0.56 10.93 -7.90
CA PRO A 45 0.82 10.47 -7.79
C PRO A 45 1.84 11.62 -7.81
N GLY A 46 2.87 11.51 -6.96
CA GLY A 46 4.05 12.38 -6.98
C GLY A 46 4.17 13.42 -5.85
N LYS A 47 3.26 13.43 -4.86
CA LYS A 47 3.39 14.29 -3.68
C LYS A 47 3.22 13.51 -2.38
N ARG A 48 4.21 12.67 -2.04
CA ARG A 48 4.25 11.96 -0.76
C ARG A 48 4.64 12.92 0.36
N THR A 49 3.72 13.17 1.29
CA THR A 49 4.00 13.95 2.49
C THR A 49 3.96 13.01 3.68
N VAL A 50 5.10 12.86 4.37
CA VAL A 50 5.19 12.13 5.63
C VAL A 50 4.69 13.03 6.76
N HIS A 51 3.74 12.55 7.54
CA HIS A 51 3.15 13.29 8.66
C HIS A 51 3.72 12.90 10.02
N GLY A 52 4.34 11.73 10.10
CA GLY A 52 4.99 11.21 11.29
C GLY A 52 5.48 9.79 11.07
N SER A 53 6.01 9.19 12.14
CA SER A 53 6.50 7.82 12.12
C SER A 53 6.27 7.08 13.43
N CYS A 54 6.33 5.76 13.35
CA CYS A 54 6.39 4.85 14.49
C CYS A 54 7.69 4.04 14.45
N ASN A 55 8.59 4.28 15.39
CA ASN A 55 9.87 3.59 15.45
C ASN A 55 9.77 2.33 16.33
N ILE A 56 9.98 1.16 15.73
CA ILE A 56 10.10 -0.13 16.40
C ILE A 56 11.44 -0.81 16.07
N ILE A 57 12.47 -0.02 15.76
CA ILE A 57 13.77 -0.55 15.29
C ILE A 57 14.43 -1.36 16.40
N ALA A 58 14.42 -0.82 17.63
CA ALA A 58 15.09 -1.46 18.77
C ALA A 58 14.57 -2.89 19.06
N THR A 59 13.29 -3.16 18.78
CA THR A 59 12.64 -4.44 19.08
C THR A 59 12.43 -5.32 17.85
N GLY A 60 12.04 -4.71 16.72
CA GLY A 60 11.65 -5.41 15.50
C GLY A 60 12.47 -5.07 14.27
N SER A 61 13.41 -4.11 14.34
CA SER A 61 14.20 -3.65 13.18
C SER A 61 13.39 -3.00 12.06
N HIS A 62 12.27 -2.36 12.41
CA HIS A 62 11.43 -1.63 11.46
C HIS A 62 11.05 -0.23 11.96
N CYS A 63 10.65 0.63 11.04
CA CYS A 63 10.00 1.92 11.34
C CYS A 63 8.90 2.18 10.32
N LEU A 64 7.74 2.64 10.76
CA LEU A 64 6.60 2.94 9.89
C LEU A 64 6.50 4.44 9.64
N ASP A 65 6.54 4.88 8.39
CA ASP A 65 6.15 6.24 8.00
C ASP A 65 4.65 6.31 7.70
N TYR A 66 4.02 7.37 8.19
CA TYR A 66 2.62 7.71 7.93
C TYR A 66 2.54 8.74 6.79
N VAL A 67 2.02 8.32 5.64
CA VAL A 67 2.04 9.09 4.39
C VAL A 67 0.63 9.40 3.91
N GLY A 68 0.40 10.64 3.49
CA GLY A 68 -0.92 11.05 3.01
C GLY A 68 -1.85 11.53 4.11
N SER A 69 -3.00 12.05 3.69
CA SER A 69 -3.77 13.00 4.49
C SER A 69 -4.60 12.43 5.62
N TYR A 70 -4.90 11.14 5.57
CA TYR A 70 -5.52 10.44 6.68
C TYR A 70 -4.71 10.64 7.98
N TRP A 71 -3.39 10.71 7.84
CA TRP A 71 -2.45 10.83 8.95
C TRP A 71 -2.19 12.27 9.43
N LYS A 72 -2.94 13.27 8.93
CA LYS A 72 -2.86 14.65 9.47
C LYS A 72 -3.25 14.72 10.95
N ASN A 73 -4.08 13.77 11.42
CA ASN A 73 -4.44 13.66 12.83
C ASN A 73 -3.37 12.87 13.61
N GLU A 74 -2.63 13.58 14.46
CA GLU A 74 -1.60 12.99 15.33
C GLU A 74 -2.13 11.89 16.25
N GLU A 75 -3.36 12.02 16.75
CA GLU A 75 -3.92 11.01 17.65
C GLU A 75 -4.13 9.67 16.93
N PHE A 76 -4.47 9.70 15.63
CA PHE A 76 -4.59 8.48 14.83
C PHE A 76 -3.23 7.81 14.61
N MET A 77 -2.19 8.60 14.32
CA MET A 77 -0.83 8.07 14.21
C MET A 77 -0.35 7.48 15.54
N ARG A 78 -0.58 8.16 16.66
CA ARG A 78 -0.20 7.70 17.99
C ARG A 78 -0.89 6.39 18.35
N LEU A 79 -2.21 6.32 18.18
CA LEU A 79 -2.98 5.10 18.45
C LEU A 79 -2.56 3.93 17.55
N ASN A 80 -2.28 4.20 16.28
CA ASN A 80 -1.75 3.19 15.38
C ASN A 80 -0.38 2.67 15.87
N CYS A 81 0.54 3.58 16.21
CA CYS A 81 1.87 3.24 16.68
C CYS A 81 1.85 2.44 18.00
N GLU A 82 0.99 2.81 18.95
CA GLU A 82 0.79 2.09 20.21
C GLU A 82 0.33 0.64 19.98
N GLY A 83 -0.44 0.39 18.91
CA GLY A 83 -0.93 -0.94 18.55
C GLY A 83 0.07 -1.84 17.80
N MET A 84 1.17 -1.30 17.26
CA MET A 84 2.07 -2.06 16.38
C MET A 84 2.88 -3.15 17.08
N GLN A 85 3.02 -3.10 18.40
CA GLN A 85 3.59 -4.18 19.20
C GLN A 85 2.86 -4.18 20.54
N GLY A 86 2.28 -5.32 20.92
CA GLY A 86 1.23 -5.48 21.95
C GLY A 86 1.49 -4.97 23.37
N GLU A 87 2.51 -4.14 23.59
CA GLU A 87 2.85 -3.48 24.85
C GLU A 87 3.46 -2.06 24.64
N GLY A 88 3.05 -1.30 23.62
CA GLY A 88 3.45 0.12 23.49
C GLY A 88 4.94 0.36 23.19
N GLN A 89 5.56 -0.55 22.43
CA GLN A 89 7.01 -0.50 22.12
C GLN A 89 7.34 0.41 20.92
N GLY A 90 6.32 0.92 20.23
CA GLY A 90 6.47 1.92 19.17
C GLY A 90 6.75 3.30 19.75
N ALA A 91 7.88 3.89 19.38
CA ALA A 91 8.20 5.28 19.68
C ALA A 91 7.65 6.19 18.57
N PHE A 92 6.51 6.83 18.83
CA PHE A 92 5.92 7.81 17.92
C PHE A 92 6.80 9.04 17.77
N SER A 93 6.86 9.59 16.54
CA SER A 93 7.55 10.83 16.21
C SER A 93 6.79 11.60 15.14
N LYS A 94 6.88 12.94 15.15
CA LYS A 94 6.42 13.79 14.04
C LYS A 94 7.40 13.88 12.88
N ASN A 95 8.59 13.34 13.06
CA ASN A 95 9.59 13.25 12.00
C ASN A 95 9.40 11.95 11.23
N ALA A 96 9.88 11.91 9.99
CA ALA A 96 10.00 10.68 9.23
C ALA A 96 10.95 9.69 9.93
N CYS A 97 10.84 8.43 9.52
CA CYS A 97 11.75 7.37 9.92
C CYS A 97 13.21 7.70 9.56
N PRO A 98 14.19 7.23 10.35
CA PRO A 98 15.60 7.33 9.98
C PRO A 98 15.87 6.69 8.62
N TYR A 99 16.83 7.22 7.86
CA TYR A 99 17.23 6.62 6.59
C TYR A 99 17.73 5.17 6.76
N THR A 100 17.47 4.33 5.76
CA THR A 100 17.92 2.94 5.65
C THR A 100 18.32 2.64 4.21
N GLU A 101 19.27 1.74 3.96
CA GLU A 101 19.61 1.28 2.60
C GLU A 101 18.87 -0.01 2.20
N VAL A 102 18.21 -0.69 3.16
CA VAL A 102 17.58 -2.00 2.95
C VAL A 102 16.36 -1.91 2.04
N GLY A 103 15.59 -0.84 2.20
CA GLY A 103 14.28 -0.65 1.59
C GLY A 103 13.14 -0.80 2.58
N GLY A 104 11.93 -0.86 2.07
CA GLY A 104 10.73 -0.99 2.89
C GLY A 104 9.51 -1.41 2.09
N CYS A 105 8.47 -1.81 2.81
CA CYS A 105 7.20 -2.17 2.21
C CYS A 105 6.25 -0.96 2.22
N GLN A 106 5.99 -0.41 1.04
CA GLN A 106 4.99 0.64 0.84
C GLN A 106 3.62 -0.02 0.68
N ALA A 107 2.68 0.30 1.57
CA ALA A 107 1.31 -0.19 1.52
C ALA A 107 0.36 0.94 1.10
N THR A 108 -0.64 0.58 0.28
CA THR A 108 -1.66 1.47 -0.26
C THR A 108 -1.05 2.72 -0.92
N SER A 109 -0.07 2.48 -1.82
CA SER A 109 0.62 3.53 -2.58
C SER A 109 -0.36 4.47 -3.26
N ASP A 110 -0.04 5.76 -3.24
CA ASP A 110 -0.80 6.82 -3.89
C ASP A 110 -2.25 6.86 -3.38
N THR A 111 -2.43 6.65 -2.07
CA THR A 111 -3.72 6.84 -1.40
C THR A 111 -3.58 7.76 -0.21
N ILE A 112 -4.71 8.26 0.30
CA ILE A 112 -4.75 9.09 1.50
C ILE A 112 -4.26 8.38 2.77
N MET A 113 -4.17 7.04 2.78
CA MET A 113 -3.78 6.20 3.91
C MET A 113 -2.42 5.51 3.71
N GLU A 114 -1.61 5.96 2.76
CA GLU A 114 -0.31 5.38 2.46
C GLU A 114 0.56 5.21 3.71
N THR A 115 1.29 4.10 3.78
CA THR A 115 2.30 3.88 4.82
C THR A 115 3.52 3.20 4.23
N ILE A 116 4.69 3.41 4.84
CA ILE A 116 5.91 2.70 4.44
C ILE A 116 6.56 2.09 5.66
N LEU A 117 6.62 0.76 5.69
CA LEU A 117 7.35 0.03 6.72
C LEU A 117 8.80 -0.16 6.27
N TRP A 118 9.69 0.70 6.74
CA TRP A 118 11.12 0.64 6.47
C TRP A 118 11.79 -0.47 7.28
N ALA A 119 12.64 -1.25 6.62
CA ALA A 119 13.45 -2.30 7.21
C ALA A 119 14.84 -1.78 7.56
N TYR A 120 15.45 -2.29 8.63
CA TYR A 120 16.78 -1.91 9.08
C TYR A 120 17.63 -3.16 9.31
N ASP A 121 18.92 -3.07 8.94
CA ASP A 121 19.94 -4.09 9.18
C ASP A 121 20.48 -4.06 10.63
N THR A 122 19.84 -3.30 11.52
CA THR A 122 20.18 -3.14 12.93
C THR A 122 18.92 -3.24 13.80
N GLY A 123 19.08 -3.39 15.11
CA GLY A 123 17.97 -3.44 16.06
C GLY A 123 17.68 -4.84 16.59
N GLY A 124 16.43 -5.09 16.97
CA GLY A 124 16.04 -6.31 17.69
C GLY A 124 15.89 -7.55 16.80
N SER A 125 15.69 -7.37 15.49
CA SER A 125 15.59 -8.46 14.50
C SER A 125 16.17 -8.02 13.15
N PRO A 126 17.48 -7.79 13.05
CA PRO A 126 18.11 -7.18 11.87
C PRO A 126 17.73 -7.81 10.52
N ILE A 127 17.33 -6.97 9.57
CA ILE A 127 17.02 -7.35 8.19
C ILE A 127 18.32 -7.34 7.38
N THR A 128 19.05 -8.44 7.49
CA THR A 128 20.34 -8.64 6.79
C THR A 128 20.13 -8.89 5.28
N PRO A 129 21.20 -8.81 4.45
CA PRO A 129 21.08 -9.09 3.01
C PRO A 129 20.52 -10.46 2.64
N ASP A 130 20.67 -11.47 3.51
CA ASP A 130 20.09 -12.79 3.30
C ASP A 130 18.60 -12.86 3.66
N VAL A 131 18.12 -11.94 4.51
CA VAL A 131 16.72 -11.88 4.98
C VAL A 131 15.87 -10.93 4.12
N ALA A 132 16.43 -9.79 3.71
CA ALA A 132 15.74 -8.77 2.94
C ALA A 132 14.98 -9.29 1.70
N PRO A 133 15.51 -10.25 0.91
CA PRO A 133 14.76 -10.80 -0.22
C PRO A 133 13.47 -11.50 0.19
N TYR A 134 13.43 -12.15 1.36
CA TYR A 134 12.22 -12.81 1.86
C TYR A 134 11.15 -11.79 2.27
N GLU A 135 11.56 -10.69 2.89
CA GLU A 135 10.67 -9.62 3.27
C GLU A 135 10.13 -8.88 2.04
N GLN A 136 10.99 -8.63 1.05
CA GLN A 136 10.59 -8.09 -0.25
C GLN A 136 9.55 -9.00 -0.94
N MET A 137 9.77 -10.32 -0.95
CA MET A 137 8.80 -11.28 -1.50
C MET A 137 7.47 -11.23 -0.75
N ALA A 138 7.51 -11.15 0.60
CA ALA A 138 6.31 -11.06 1.42
C ALA A 138 5.54 -9.75 1.15
N CYS A 139 6.24 -8.63 1.04
CA CYS A 139 5.65 -7.34 0.69
C CYS A 139 4.95 -7.41 -0.67
N ASN A 140 5.67 -7.85 -1.70
CA ASN A 140 5.17 -7.91 -3.08
C ASN A 140 4.07 -8.97 -3.30
N ALA A 141 3.89 -9.90 -2.36
CA ALA A 141 2.78 -10.84 -2.39
C ALA A 141 1.44 -10.19 -2.02
N ASN A 142 1.45 -9.04 -1.33
CA ASN A 142 0.25 -8.27 -1.07
C ASN A 142 -0.07 -7.38 -2.28
N PRO A 143 -1.23 -7.54 -2.94
CA PRO A 143 -1.58 -6.75 -4.14
C PRO A 143 -1.73 -5.24 -3.87
N ALA A 144 -1.87 -4.85 -2.61
CA ALA A 144 -1.94 -3.45 -2.18
C ALA A 144 -0.59 -2.91 -1.68
N ALA A 145 0.51 -3.65 -1.84
CA ALA A 145 1.82 -3.22 -1.39
C ALA A 145 2.93 -3.47 -2.43
N GLN A 146 4.00 -2.71 -2.32
CA GLN A 146 5.19 -2.86 -3.12
C GLN A 146 6.44 -2.56 -2.31
N TRP A 147 7.51 -3.30 -2.57
CA TRP A 147 8.81 -3.01 -1.99
C TRP A 147 9.44 -1.80 -2.68
N VAL A 148 9.87 -0.81 -1.90
CA VAL A 148 10.48 0.42 -2.38
C VAL A 148 11.86 0.64 -1.77
N LEU A 149 12.71 1.37 -2.49
CA LEU A 149 13.97 1.89 -1.96
C LEU A 149 13.80 3.38 -1.61
N PRO A 150 14.52 3.92 -0.62
CA PRO A 150 14.30 5.28 -0.11
C PRO A 150 14.59 6.42 -1.10
N GLU A 151 15.22 6.14 -2.24
CA GLU A 151 15.62 7.13 -3.24
C GLU A 151 14.65 7.23 -4.44
N PHE A 152 13.49 6.56 -4.40
CA PHE A 152 12.50 6.52 -5.50
C PHE A 152 11.09 6.98 -5.10
#